data_AF-A0A839EY62-F1
#
_entry.id   AF-A0A839EY62-F1
#
_cell.length_a   1.000
_cell.length_b   1.000
_cell.length_c   1.000
_cell.angle_alpha   90.00
_cell.angle_beta   90.00
_cell.angle_gamma   90.00
#
_symmetry.space_group_name_H-M   'P 1'
#
loop_
_entity.id
_entity.type
_entity.pdbx_description
1 polymer ?
#
loop_
_entity_poly.entity_id
_entity_poly.type
_entity_poly.pdbx_seq_one_letter_code
_entity_poly.pdbx_strand_id
1 'polypeptide(L)'
;MSAQHTPTPWHTGEGKAERIIYADDGFAVADAAVFHGRHVESPANNAAFIVRACNAHDELVAALRRAVEAAEARMPNATFLADARAALAKAGAP
;
A
#
# COMPACT_ATOMS: atom_id res chain seq x y z
N MET A 1 -10.50 -8.70 -19.81
CA MET A 1 -10.54 -9.33 -18.47
C MET A 1 -10.13 -8.27 -17.48
N SER A 2 -11.00 -7.87 -16.55
CA SER A 2 -10.54 -7.12 -15.39
C SER A 2 -9.61 -8.05 -14.60
N ALA A 3 -8.36 -7.65 -14.38
CA ALA A 3 -7.46 -8.42 -13.53
C ALA A 3 -8.11 -8.50 -12.14
N GLN A 4 -8.34 -9.72 -11.65
CA GLN A 4 -8.83 -9.91 -10.29
C GLN A 4 -7.64 -9.65 -9.35
N HIS A 5 -7.67 -8.53 -8.64
CA HIS A 5 -6.67 -8.24 -7.63
C HIS A 5 -6.77 -9.26 -6.50
N THR A 6 -5.63 -9.73 -5.99
CA THR A 6 -5.61 -10.54 -4.78
C THR A 6 -6.21 -9.71 -3.63
N PRO A 7 -7.25 -10.20 -2.94
CA PRO A 7 -7.91 -9.45 -1.89
C PRO A 7 -6.93 -9.02 -0.78
N THR A 8 -7.07 -7.78 -0.32
CA THR A 8 -6.43 -7.25 0.89
C THR A 8 -7.39 -7.38 2.08
N PRO A 9 -6.93 -7.39 3.35
CA PRO A 9 -5.59 -7.04 3.83
C PRO A 9 -4.54 -8.15 3.64
N TRP A 10 -3.28 -7.73 3.50
CA TRP A 10 -2.09 -8.59 3.58
C TRP A 10 -1.30 -8.34 4.86
N HIS A 11 -0.42 -9.28 5.20
CA HIS A 11 0.54 -9.16 6.30
C HIS A 11 1.87 -9.84 5.97
N THR A 12 2.92 -9.53 6.72
CA THR A 12 4.23 -10.21 6.62
C THR A 12 4.31 -11.38 7.59
N GLY A 13 5.15 -12.38 7.28
CA GLY A 13 5.50 -13.43 8.24
C GLY A 13 6.39 -12.92 9.39
N GLU A 14 6.78 -13.83 10.28
CA GLU A 14 7.62 -13.53 11.45
C GLU A 14 9.03 -14.15 11.33
N GLY A 15 10.04 -13.49 11.91
CA GLY A 15 11.43 -13.95 11.94
C GLY A 15 12.00 -14.22 10.55
N LYS A 16 12.33 -15.49 10.25
CA LYS A 16 12.89 -15.87 8.93
C LYS A 16 11.90 -15.67 7.78
N ALA A 17 10.60 -15.54 8.08
CA ALA A 17 9.53 -15.38 7.09
C ALA A 17 9.11 -13.92 6.86
N GLU A 18 9.78 -12.93 7.46
CA GLU A 18 9.42 -11.49 7.33
C GLU A 18 9.44 -10.97 5.88
N ARG A 19 10.16 -11.64 4.98
CA ARG A 19 10.17 -11.34 3.54
C ARG A 19 8.95 -11.89 2.78
N ILE A 20 8.19 -12.80 3.38
CA ILE A 20 7.03 -13.44 2.76
C ILE A 20 5.79 -12.64 3.12
N ILE A 21 4.97 -12.36 2.11
CA ILE A 21 3.69 -11.67 2.23
C ILE A 21 2.57 -12.70 2.13
N TYR A 22 1.61 -12.63 3.04
CA TYR A 22 0.46 -13.51 3.15
C TYR A 22 -0.84 -12.73 2.99
N ALA A 23 -1.84 -13.37 2.38
CA ALA A 23 -3.22 -12.91 2.43
C ALA A 23 -3.84 -13.22 3.81
N ASP A 24 -5.02 -12.65 4.08
CA ASP A 24 -5.77 -12.85 5.33
C ASP A 24 -6.16 -14.32 5.59
N ASP A 25 -6.23 -15.14 4.54
CA ASP A 25 -6.48 -16.59 4.62
C ASP A 25 -5.22 -17.42 4.97
N GLY A 26 -4.07 -16.76 5.13
CA GLY A 26 -2.80 -17.39 5.50
C GLY A 26 -2.01 -17.96 4.31
N PHE A 27 -2.46 -17.82 3.07
CA PHE A 27 -1.69 -18.26 1.90
C PHE A 27 -0.67 -17.20 1.47
N ALA A 28 0.53 -17.66 1.09
CA ALA A 28 1.58 -16.78 0.59
C ALA A 28 1.19 -16.21 -0.79
N VAL A 29 1.29 -14.88 -0.92
CA VAL A 29 0.97 -14.15 -2.16
C VAL A 29 2.20 -13.59 -2.86
N ALA A 30 3.28 -13.34 -2.12
CA ALA A 30 4.56 -12.87 -2.67
C ALA A 30 5.74 -13.16 -1.73
N ASP A 31 6.95 -13.17 -2.28
CA ASP A 31 8.21 -13.28 -1.55
C ASP A 31 9.17 -12.17 -2.00
N ALA A 32 9.48 -11.24 -1.10
CA ALA A 32 10.36 -10.10 -1.34
C ALA A 32 11.85 -10.46 -1.23
N ALA A 33 12.23 -11.68 -1.65
CA ALA A 33 13.56 -12.25 -1.49
C ALA A 33 14.67 -11.50 -2.23
N VAL A 34 14.34 -11.00 -3.42
CA VAL A 34 15.33 -10.53 -4.39
C VAL A 34 15.26 -9.02 -4.49
N PHE A 35 16.38 -8.37 -4.21
CA PHE A 35 16.57 -6.95 -4.43
C PHE A 35 17.68 -6.72 -5.46
N HIS A 36 17.36 -6.01 -6.55
CA HIS A 36 18.29 -5.72 -7.65
C HIS A 36 18.84 -4.27 -7.62
N GLY A 37 18.56 -3.50 -6.57
CA GLY A 37 19.02 -2.12 -6.47
C GLY A 37 20.49 -1.99 -6.05
N ARG A 38 20.98 -0.74 -6.04
CA ARG A 38 22.39 -0.43 -5.72
C ARG A 38 22.67 -0.30 -4.21
N HIS A 39 21.64 -0.23 -3.37
CA HIS A 39 21.76 -0.03 -1.93
C HIS A 39 21.46 -1.32 -1.16
N VAL A 40 22.01 -1.46 0.06
CA VAL A 40 21.61 -2.58 0.92
C VAL A 40 20.27 -2.22 1.54
N GLU A 41 19.21 -2.91 1.13
CA GLU A 41 17.88 -2.82 1.73
C GLU A 41 17.48 -4.17 2.31
N SER A 42 16.72 -4.15 3.41
CA SER A 42 16.21 -5.37 4.03
C SER A 42 15.00 -5.89 3.24
N PRO A 43 15.02 -7.15 2.77
CA PRO A 43 13.83 -7.83 2.22
C PRO A 43 12.58 -7.69 3.10
N ALA A 44 12.74 -7.71 4.42
CA ALA A 44 11.66 -7.52 5.37
C ALA A 44 11.05 -6.11 5.29
N ASN A 45 11.89 -5.08 5.17
CA ASN A 45 11.42 -3.70 5.03
C ASN A 45 10.66 -3.51 3.71
N ASN A 46 11.14 -4.15 2.64
CA ASN A 46 10.47 -4.10 1.34
C ASN A 46 9.12 -4.81 1.38
N ALA A 47 9.04 -6.00 1.98
CA ALA A 47 7.77 -6.70 2.19
C ALA A 47 6.78 -5.86 3.01
N ALA A 48 7.23 -5.28 4.12
CA ALA A 48 6.41 -4.43 4.98
C ALA A 48 5.90 -3.18 4.22
N PHE A 49 6.76 -2.54 3.42
CA PHE A 49 6.36 -1.40 2.60
C PHE A 49 5.30 -1.78 1.54
N ILE A 50 5.49 -2.90 0.84
CA ILE A 50 4.52 -3.41 -0.14
C ILE A 50 3.17 -3.66 0.53
N VAL A 51 3.15 -4.35 1.69
CA VAL A 51 1.93 -4.61 2.45
C VAL A 51 1.20 -3.32 2.81
N ARG A 52 1.91 -2.33 3.36
CA ARG A 52 1.31 -1.03 3.71
C ARG A 52 0.72 -0.32 2.50
N ALA A 53 1.44 -0.28 1.38
CA ALA A 53 0.99 0.36 0.16
C ALA A 53 -0.27 -0.31 -0.42
N CYS A 54 -0.29 -1.65 -0.49
CA CYS A 54 -1.42 -2.40 -1.00
C CYS A 54 -2.65 -2.29 -0.09
N ASN A 55 -2.48 -2.38 1.23
CA ASN A 55 -3.58 -2.24 2.18
C ASN A 55 -4.19 -0.82 2.19
N ALA A 56 -3.40 0.21 1.87
CA ALA A 56 -3.87 1.60 1.78
C ALA A 56 -4.46 1.99 0.41
N HIS A 57 -4.40 1.11 -0.59
CA HIS A 57 -4.73 1.42 -1.99
C HIS A 57 -6.13 2.03 -2.15
N ASP A 58 -7.16 1.37 -1.63
CA ASP A 58 -8.55 1.79 -1.85
C ASP A 58 -8.86 3.13 -1.18
N GLU A 59 -8.30 3.37 0.01
CA GLU A 59 -8.41 4.66 0.70
C GLU A 59 -7.72 5.77 -0.10
N LEU A 60 -6.53 5.52 -0.65
CA LEU A 60 -5.78 6.47 -1.46
C LEU A 60 -6.53 6.80 -2.76
N VAL A 61 -7.04 5.78 -3.47
CA VAL A 61 -7.84 5.95 -4.69
C VAL A 61 -9.10 6.75 -4.39
N ALA A 62 -9.80 6.44 -3.29
CA ALA A 62 -10.99 7.19 -2.88
C ALA A 62 -10.67 8.67 -2.57
N ALA A 63 -9.57 8.94 -1.87
CA ALA A 63 -9.13 10.31 -1.59
C ALA A 63 -8.78 11.09 -2.87
N LEU A 64 -8.08 10.46 -3.82
CA LEU A 64 -7.73 11.07 -5.10
C LEU A 64 -8.97 11.34 -5.97
N ARG A 65 -9.98 10.46 -5.96
CA ARG A 65 -11.24 10.71 -6.68
C ARG A 65 -11.97 11.94 -6.13
N ARG A 66 -12.08 12.08 -4.80
CA ARG A 66 -12.64 13.29 -4.17
C ARG A 66 -11.86 14.56 -4.53
N ALA A 67 -10.54 14.45 -4.68
CA ALA A 67 -9.70 15.55 -5.13
C ALA A 67 -10.08 16.03 -6.53
N VAL A 68 -10.24 15.10 -7.47
CA VAL A 68 -10.60 15.37 -8.86
C VAL A 68 -11.98 16.00 -8.94
N GLU A 69 -13.00 15.40 -8.31
CA GLU A 69 -14.38 15.89 -8.32
C GLU A 69 -14.48 17.34 -7.83
N ALA A 70 -13.75 17.68 -6.77
CA ALA A 70 -13.79 19.02 -6.22
C ALA A 70 -12.96 20.04 -7.01
N ALA A 71 -11.87 19.61 -7.65
CA ALA A 71 -11.14 20.44 -8.60
C ALA A 71 -12.02 20.79 -9.81
N GLU A 72 -12.76 19.81 -10.34
CA GLU A 72 -13.74 20.00 -11.41
C GLU A 72 -14.89 20.93 -10.98
N ALA A 73 -15.36 20.80 -9.74
CA ALA A 73 -16.40 21.64 -9.16
C ALA A 73 -15.91 23.05 -8.73
N ARG A 74 -14.62 23.37 -8.90
CA ARG A 74 -13.98 24.64 -8.45
C ARG A 74 -14.20 24.97 -6.97
N MET A 75 -14.30 23.95 -6.11
CA MET A 75 -14.50 24.15 -4.68
C MET A 75 -13.16 24.43 -3.96
N PRO A 76 -13.10 25.35 -2.99
CA PRO A 76 -11.92 25.52 -2.14
C PRO A 76 -11.82 24.33 -1.18
N ASN A 77 -10.68 23.65 -1.15
CA ASN A 77 -10.70 22.26 -0.73
C ASN A 77 -9.48 21.91 0.15
N ALA A 78 -9.69 21.88 1.47
CA ALA A 78 -8.67 21.55 2.47
C ALA A 78 -8.80 20.11 2.99
N THR A 79 -9.99 19.52 2.91
CA THR A 79 -10.32 18.21 3.50
C THR A 79 -9.75 17.05 2.69
N PHE A 80 -9.83 17.07 1.36
CA PHE A 80 -9.27 15.97 0.54
C PHE A 80 -7.73 15.87 0.64
N LEU A 81 -7.02 17.00 0.80
CA LEU A 81 -5.57 17.01 1.01
C LEU A 81 -5.22 16.34 2.34
N ALA A 82 -6.05 16.51 3.38
CA ALA A 82 -5.87 15.82 4.65
C ALA A 82 -6.07 14.31 4.49
N ASP A 83 -7.11 13.87 3.78
CA ASP A 83 -7.37 12.45 3.53
C ASP A 83 -6.26 11.78 2.71
N ALA A 84 -5.80 12.44 1.64
CA ALA A 84 -4.71 11.93 0.81
C ALA A 84 -3.40 11.84 1.62
N ARG A 85 -3.11 12.82 2.48
CA ARG A 85 -1.96 12.76 3.40
C ARG A 85 -2.09 11.63 4.42
N ALA A 86 -3.28 11.39 4.96
CA ALA A 86 -3.51 10.29 5.89
C ALA A 86 -3.30 8.92 5.22
N ALA A 87 -3.81 8.73 3.99
CA ALA A 87 -3.59 7.51 3.22
C ALA A 87 -2.11 7.31 2.85
N LEU A 88 -1.40 8.38 2.46
CA LEU A 88 0.04 8.35 2.22
C LEU A 88 0.83 8.04 3.50
N ALA A 89 0.42 8.55 4.66
CA ALA A 89 1.06 8.23 5.93
C ALA A 89 0.91 6.75 6.29
N LYS A 90 -0.27 6.15 6.03
CA LYS A 90 -0.49 4.70 6.18
C LYS A 90 0.42 3.88 5.28
N ALA A 91 0.66 4.33 4.05
CA ALA A 91 1.59 3.68 3.12
C ALA A 91 3.07 3.89 3.50
N GLY A 92 3.42 5.05 4.05
CA GLY A 92 4.79 5.56 4.11
C GLY A 92 5.52 5.57 5.46
N ALA A 93 4.96 5.03 6.55
CA ALA A 93 5.66 5.12 7.84
C ALA A 93 6.88 4.15 7.93
N PRO A 94 8.06 4.61 8.42
CA PRO A 94 9.10 3.74 8.95
C PRO A 94 8.66 3.05 10.25
#